data_AF-A0A094GWD1-F1
#
_entry.id   AF-A0A094GWD1-F1
#
_cell.length_a   1.000
_cell.length_b   1.000
_cell.length_c   1.000
_cell.angle_alpha   90.00
_cell.angle_beta   90.00
_cell.angle_gamma   90.00
#
_symmetry.space_group_name_H-M   'P 1'
#
loop_
_entity.id
_entity.type
_entity.pdbx_description
1 polymer ?
#
loop_
_entity_poly.entity_id
_entity_poly.type
_entity_poly.pdbx_seq_one_letter_code
_entity_poly.pdbx_strand_id
1 'polypeptide(L)'
;MSFGAEEAKAFYELEENWFKGNMLVEHWKEGLGGMSEDGWVRSEVFEGVAEKNRELKKEWIALGDDDEDRACVEGFWPFDDREEVE
;
A
#
# COMPACT_ATOMS: atom_id res chain seq x y z
N MET A 1 -25.64 -1.22 -24.33
CA MET A 1 -24.80 -0.05 -24.00
C MET A 1 -23.37 -0.43 -24.30
N SER A 2 -22.66 0.37 -25.08
CA SER A 2 -21.21 0.22 -25.32
C SER A 2 -20.52 1.44 -24.72
N PHE A 3 -19.41 1.23 -24.03
CA PHE A 3 -18.59 2.34 -23.52
C PHE A 3 -18.09 3.21 -24.67
N GLY A 4 -18.04 4.52 -24.45
CA GLY A 4 -17.44 5.46 -25.37
C GLY A 4 -15.91 5.27 -25.45
N ALA A 5 -15.28 5.79 -26.51
CA ALA A 5 -13.82 5.67 -26.67
C ALA A 5 -13.03 6.31 -25.51
N GLU A 6 -13.50 7.45 -24.99
CA GLU A 6 -12.89 8.12 -23.83
C GLU A 6 -13.06 7.30 -22.55
N GLU A 7 -14.23 6.69 -22.33
CA GLU A 7 -14.47 5.83 -21.17
C GLU A 7 -13.58 4.58 -21.21
N ALA A 8 -13.41 3.98 -22.39
CA ALA A 8 -12.51 2.85 -22.57
C ALA A 8 -11.05 3.22 -22.29
N LYS A 9 -10.60 4.39 -22.77
CA LYS A 9 -9.24 4.87 -22.51
C LYS A 9 -9.00 5.11 -21.01
N ALA A 10 -9.91 5.81 -20.35
CA ALA A 10 -9.82 6.06 -18.91
C ALA A 10 -9.81 4.75 -18.10
N PHE A 11 -10.58 3.75 -18.54
CA PHE A 11 -10.56 2.42 -17.93
C PHE A 11 -9.18 1.75 -18.07
N TYR A 12 -8.55 1.77 -19.25
CA TYR A 12 -7.24 1.15 -19.43
C TYR A 12 -6.14 1.84 -18.62
N GLU A 13 -6.18 3.16 -18.51
CA GLU A 13 -5.24 3.90 -17.64
C GLU A 13 -5.45 3.52 -16.17
N LEU A 14 -6.71 3.40 -15.73
CA LEU A 14 -7.04 2.94 -14.39
C LEU A 14 -6.54 1.51 -14.15
N GLU A 15 -6.82 0.58 -15.08
CA GLU A 15 -6.40 -0.83 -15.00
C GLU A 15 -4.88 -0.97 -14.91
N GLU A 16 -4.14 -0.21 -15.72
CA GLU A 16 -2.68 -0.20 -15.69
C GLU A 16 -2.15 0.27 -14.32
N ASN A 17 -2.74 1.33 -13.77
CA ASN A 17 -2.37 1.84 -12.45
C ASN A 17 -2.68 0.83 -11.34
N TRP A 18 -3.83 0.15 -11.41
CA TRP A 18 -4.19 -0.93 -10.49
C TRP A 18 -3.20 -2.09 -10.56
N PHE A 19 -2.81 -2.51 -11.77
CA PHE A 19 -1.85 -3.59 -11.95
C PHE A 19 -0.48 -3.24 -11.34
N LYS A 20 0.01 -2.02 -11.59
CA LYS A 20 1.26 -1.50 -10.99
C LYS A 20 1.16 -1.40 -9.47
N GLY A 21 0.05 -0.90 -8.96
CA GLY A 21 -0.22 -0.80 -7.52
C GLY A 21 -0.18 -2.17 -6.84
N ASN A 22 -0.86 -3.17 -7.41
CA ASN A 22 -0.84 -4.54 -6.87
C ASN A 22 0.57 -5.12 -6.84
N MET A 23 1.36 -4.98 -7.92
CA MET A 23 2.75 -5.48 -7.91
C MET A 23 3.58 -4.85 -6.79
N LEU A 24 3.43 -3.54 -6.56
CA LEU A 24 4.15 -2.83 -5.51
C LEU A 24 3.72 -3.31 -4.11
N VAL A 25 2.41 -3.49 -3.88
CA VAL A 25 1.88 -3.99 -2.61
C VAL A 25 2.36 -5.41 -2.32
N GLU A 26 2.29 -6.30 -3.31
CA GLU A 26 2.76 -7.69 -3.16
C GLU A 26 4.25 -7.77 -2.86
N HIS A 27 5.07 -6.96 -3.54
CA HIS A 27 6.50 -6.88 -3.25
C HIS A 27 6.79 -6.53 -1.78
N TRP A 28 6.07 -5.54 -1.24
CA TRP A 28 6.25 -5.14 0.15
C TRP A 28 5.62 -6.11 1.15
N LYS A 29 4.52 -6.80 0.81
CA LYS A 29 3.95 -7.91 1.62
C LYS A 29 4.99 -9.01 1.84
N GLU A 30 5.70 -9.41 0.78
CA GLU A 30 6.80 -10.38 0.89
C GLU A 30 7.92 -9.85 1.80
N GLY A 31 8.29 -8.57 1.65
CA GLY A 31 9.28 -7.90 2.49
C GLY A 31 8.87 -7.77 3.97
N LEU A 32 7.56 -7.71 4.26
CA LEU A 32 6.97 -7.58 5.59
C LEU A 32 6.49 -8.92 6.15
N GLY A 33 7.28 -9.98 5.96
CA GLY A 33 7.06 -11.27 6.59
C GLY A 33 6.02 -12.16 5.89
N GLY A 34 5.65 -11.84 4.65
CA GLY A 34 4.71 -12.64 3.86
C GLY A 34 3.29 -12.55 4.40
N MET A 35 2.83 -11.33 4.63
CA MET A 35 1.50 -11.02 5.14
C MET A 35 0.40 -11.63 4.26
N SER A 36 -0.65 -12.16 4.88
CA SER A 36 -1.82 -12.68 4.16
C SER A 36 -2.62 -11.57 3.46
N GLU A 37 -3.56 -11.94 2.61
CA GLU A 37 -4.51 -11.00 1.99
C GLU A 37 -5.30 -10.18 3.02
N ASP A 38 -5.55 -10.77 4.18
CA ASP A 38 -6.28 -10.14 5.28
C ASP A 38 -5.38 -9.29 6.20
N GLY A 39 -4.10 -9.15 5.88
CA GLY A 39 -3.18 -8.32 6.67
C GLY A 39 -2.52 -9.03 7.85
N TRP A 40 -2.61 -10.36 7.96
CA TRP A 40 -2.05 -11.09 9.11
C TRP A 40 -0.64 -11.62 8.84
N VAL A 41 0.19 -11.57 9.87
CA VAL A 41 1.49 -12.25 9.92
C VAL A 41 1.51 -13.26 11.07
N ARG A 42 2.49 -14.18 11.05
CA ARG A 42 2.68 -15.10 12.18
C ARG A 42 3.12 -14.33 13.42
N SER A 43 2.63 -14.75 14.60
CA SER A 43 2.90 -14.05 15.86
C SER A 43 4.40 -13.97 16.18
N GLU A 44 5.19 -14.99 15.81
CA GLU A 44 6.63 -15.04 16.08
C GLU A 44 7.43 -13.96 15.33
N VAL A 45 6.86 -13.40 14.25
CA VAL A 45 7.51 -12.35 13.45
C VAL A 45 6.83 -10.99 13.58
N PHE A 46 5.71 -10.90 14.32
CA PHE A 46 4.89 -9.70 14.40
C PHE A 46 5.69 -8.47 14.84
N GLU A 47 6.38 -8.54 15.97
CA GLU A 47 7.11 -7.39 16.52
C GLU A 47 8.15 -6.84 15.54
N GLY A 48 8.92 -7.73 14.91
CA GLY A 48 9.94 -7.36 13.93
C GLY A 48 9.34 -6.80 12.63
N VAL A 49 8.23 -7.37 12.15
CA VAL A 49 7.51 -6.85 10.98
C VAL A 49 6.89 -5.48 11.29
N ALA A 50 6.30 -5.30 12.46
CA ALA A 50 5.71 -4.03 12.87
C ALA A 50 6.78 -2.93 12.99
N GLU A 51 7.97 -3.26 13.51
CA GLU A 51 9.11 -2.33 13.52
C GLU A 51 9.56 -1.97 12.10
N LYS A 52 9.80 -2.97 11.26
CA LYS A 52 10.20 -2.77 9.86
C LYS A 52 9.17 -1.95 9.07
N ASN A 53 7.89 -2.17 9.31
CA ASN A 53 6.81 -1.41 8.70
C ASN A 53 6.85 0.07 9.11
N ARG A 54 7.09 0.36 10.41
CA ARG A 54 7.27 1.74 10.89
C ARG A 54 8.50 2.41 10.28
N GLU A 55 9.60 1.69 10.11
CA GLU A 55 10.81 2.19 9.43
C GLU A 55 10.53 2.50 7.96
N LEU A 56 9.89 1.57 7.25
CA LEU A 56 9.52 1.75 5.85
C LEU A 56 8.60 2.97 5.67
N LYS A 57 7.58 3.14 6.51
CA LYS A 57 6.70 4.33 6.46
C LYS A 57 7.49 5.63 6.64
N LYS A 58 8.47 5.67 7.56
CA LYS A 58 9.34 6.84 7.75
C LYS A 58 10.23 7.11 6.54
N GLU A 59 10.79 6.07 5.93
CA GLU A 59 11.59 6.19 4.70
C GLU A 59 10.75 6.79 3.57
N TRP A 60 9.51 6.32 3.39
CA TRP A 60 8.58 6.84 2.39
C TRP A 60 8.21 8.30 2.65
N ILE A 61 7.95 8.69 3.90
CA ILE A 61 7.72 10.09 4.27
C ILE A 61 8.94 10.96 3.97
N ALA A 62 10.15 10.45 4.23
CA ALA A 62 11.39 11.18 3.98
C ALA A 62 11.74 11.29 2.48
N LEU A 63 11.22 10.39 1.65
CA LEU A 63 11.37 10.41 0.20
C LEU A 63 10.38 11.34 -0.50
N GLY A 64 9.28 11.72 0.15
CA GLY A 64 8.32 12.68 -0.39
C GLY A 64 8.95 14.05 -0.59
N ASP A 65 8.63 14.70 -1.71
CA ASP A 65 9.20 15.99 -2.07
C ASP A 65 8.46 17.15 -1.39
N ASP A 66 7.19 16.96 -1.03
CA ASP A 66 6.34 17.98 -0.41
C ASP A 66 5.37 17.45 0.67
N ASP A 67 4.58 18.38 1.23
CA ASP A 67 3.59 18.07 2.26
C ASP A 67 2.42 17.22 1.74
N GLU A 68 2.14 17.25 0.42
CA GLU A 68 1.09 16.44 -0.20
C GLU A 68 1.53 14.97 -0.28
N ASP A 69 2.76 14.71 -0.74
CA ASP A 69 3.37 13.39 -0.74
C ASP A 69 3.38 12.77 0.67
N ARG A 70 3.76 13.58 1.67
CA ARG A 70 3.74 13.17 3.06
C ARG A 70 2.32 12.85 3.55
N ALA A 71 1.34 13.70 3.24
CA ALA A 71 -0.05 13.49 3.62
C ALA A 71 -0.62 12.21 2.97
N CYS A 72 -0.20 11.89 1.75
CA CYS A 72 -0.55 10.63 1.09
C CYS A 72 -0.06 9.41 1.88
N VAL A 73 1.21 9.41 2.30
CA VAL A 73 1.78 8.29 3.08
C VAL A 73 1.16 8.21 4.47
N GLU A 74 0.94 9.34 5.14
CA GLU A 74 0.34 9.35 6.47
C GLU A 74 -1.13 8.90 6.47
N GLY A 75 -1.92 9.32 5.47
CA GLY A 75 -3.35 9.05 5.39
C GLY A 75 -3.75 7.72 4.73
N PHE A 76 -2.92 7.19 3.83
CA PHE A 76 -3.25 6.02 3.00
C PHE A 76 -2.22 4.90 3.06
N TRP A 77 -1.46 4.79 4.15
CA TRP A 77 -0.49 3.71 4.32
C TRP A 77 -1.16 2.33 4.22
N PRO A 78 -0.78 1.47 3.26
CA PRO A 78 -1.49 0.22 3.00
C PRO A 78 -1.25 -0.85 4.08
N PHE A 79 -0.19 -0.70 4.87
CA PHE A 79 0.21 -1.65 5.92
C PHE A 79 -0.04 -1.09 7.32
N ASP A 80 -0.97 -0.16 7.46
CA ASP A 80 -1.23 0.47 8.75
C ASP A 80 -1.82 -0.54 9.74
N ASP A 81 -1.07 -0.80 10.81
CA ASP A 81 -1.54 -1.55 11.97
C ASP A 81 -2.50 -0.64 12.74
N ARG A 82 -3.75 -0.60 12.29
CA ARG A 82 -4.83 0.07 13.00
C ARG A 82 -5.36 -0.92 14.02
N GLU A 83 -5.31 -0.55 15.30
CA GLU A 83 -6.15 -1.22 16.30
C GLU A 83 -7.60 -1.15 15.81
N GLU A 84 -8.30 -2.29 15.81
CA GLU A 84 -9.75 -2.29 15.56
C GLU A 84 -10.40 -1.43 16.65
N VAL A 85 -10.98 -0.30 16.24
CA VAL A 85 -11.74 0.56 17.14
C VAL A 85 -13.14 -0.04 17.25
N GLU A 86 -13.49 -0.57 18.43
CA GLU A 86 -14.83 -1.09 18.76
C GLU A 86 -15.95 -0.06 18.58
#